data_AF-X1T3I3-F1
#
_entry.id   AF-X1T3I3-F1
#
_cell.length_a   1.000
_cell.length_b   1.000
_cell.length_c   1.000
_cell.angle_alpha   90.00
_cell.angle_beta   90.00
_cell.angle_gamma   90.00
#
_symmetry.space_group_name_H-M   'P 1'
#
loop_
_entity.id
_entity.type
_entity.pdbx_description
1 polymer ?
#
loop_
_entity_poly.entity_id
_entity_poly.type
_entity_poly.pdbx_seq_one_letter_code
_entity_poly.pdbx_strand_id
1 'polypeptide(L)'
;YPTIQSAINDANDGDTVIVSPDRHKENINFSGKAITVTSTDPNDPNVVALTIIDGNEPADANFSSVVTFNSGEDNNSVLTGFTITGGTGTWVLISWEYKGQNWSRCGGGVICYNMSEPTITRNIISNNIAGQGGGIYAYGNPVNPDNPSNPPVHIRPVIKENIFFENHAVQDHGFTPPDTIYPQFDRGDGGAIAGFQGCDAVIKDNDIFTNYAYNYGGGIRLRQWSNALIENNEIIDNNSILGGAIHASYTCSPVITENIIALNTSRGFGAGGISLYYNTSA
;
A
#
# COMPACT_ATOMS: atom_id res chain seq x y z
N TYR A 1 20.72 15.42 -11.07
CA TYR A 1 20.61 14.05 -11.65
C TYR A 1 19.54 14.06 -12.73
N PRO A 2 19.67 13.25 -13.79
CA PRO A 2 18.68 13.20 -14.88
C PRO A 2 17.35 12.53 -14.50
N THR A 3 17.34 11.72 -13.44
CA THR A 3 16.16 10.98 -12.97
C THR A 3 16.15 10.94 -11.44
N ILE A 4 14.99 10.68 -10.83
CA ILE A 4 14.88 10.47 -9.38
C ILE A 4 15.69 9.23 -8.99
N GLN A 5 15.57 8.13 -9.74
CA GLN A 5 16.29 6.90 -9.42
C GLN A 5 17.82 7.09 -9.44
N SER A 6 18.35 7.89 -10.37
CA SER A 6 19.81 8.14 -10.41
C SER A 6 20.31 8.97 -9.23
N ALA A 7 19.47 9.85 -8.67
CA ALA A 7 19.79 10.54 -7.42
C ALA A 7 19.75 9.58 -6.21
N ILE A 8 18.74 8.71 -6.14
CA ILE A 8 18.64 7.67 -5.09
C ILE A 8 19.87 6.76 -5.11
N ASN A 9 20.32 6.34 -6.31
CA ASN A 9 21.47 5.46 -6.45
C ASN A 9 22.76 6.07 -5.86
N ASP A 10 22.95 7.38 -6.03
CA ASP A 10 24.14 8.12 -5.58
C ASP A 10 24.06 8.56 -4.11
N ALA A 11 22.84 8.68 -3.57
CA ALA A 11 22.60 9.07 -2.18
C ALA A 11 23.12 8.01 -1.19
N ASN A 12 23.61 8.46 -0.04
CA ASN A 12 23.97 7.63 1.11
C ASN A 12 22.90 7.76 2.21
N ASP A 13 22.91 6.83 3.16
CA ASP A 13 21.99 6.89 4.30
C ASP A 13 22.09 8.26 5.02
N GLY A 14 20.94 8.84 5.32
CA GLY A 14 20.78 10.19 5.87
C GLY A 14 20.68 11.31 4.84
N ASP A 15 20.97 11.05 3.57
CA ASP A 15 20.84 12.06 2.51
C ASP A 15 19.37 12.40 2.21
N THR A 16 19.17 13.58 1.63
CA THR A 16 17.88 14.05 1.13
C THR A 16 17.93 14.28 -0.38
N VAL A 17 17.11 13.54 -1.12
CA VAL A 17 16.86 13.73 -2.55
C VAL A 17 15.71 14.71 -2.70
N ILE A 18 16.00 15.95 -3.12
CA ILE A 18 15.00 17.00 -3.34
C ILE A 18 14.61 17.02 -4.83
N VAL A 19 13.32 16.86 -5.10
CA VAL A 19 12.76 16.78 -6.45
C VAL A 19 11.95 18.04 -6.76
N SER A 20 12.27 18.69 -7.87
CA SER A 20 11.52 19.87 -8.35
C SER A 20 10.20 19.46 -9.00
N PRO A 21 9.18 20.34 -8.98
CA PRO A 21 7.90 20.09 -9.64
C PRO A 21 8.08 19.80 -11.14
N ASP A 22 7.72 18.59 -11.53
CA ASP A 22 7.60 18.11 -12.90
C ASP A 22 6.86 16.76 -12.89
N ARG A 23 6.53 16.24 -14.08
CA ARG A 23 6.04 14.87 -14.24
C ARG A 23 7.19 13.93 -14.57
N HIS A 24 7.64 13.20 -13.55
CA HIS A 24 8.70 12.21 -13.63
C HIS A 24 8.10 10.85 -14.00
N LYS A 25 8.31 10.40 -15.25
CA LYS A 25 7.89 9.06 -15.70
C LYS A 25 8.90 8.01 -15.27
N GLU A 26 8.71 7.48 -14.07
CA GLU A 26 9.66 6.56 -13.43
C GLU A 26 8.95 5.59 -12.50
N ASN A 27 9.58 4.42 -12.29
CA ASN A 27 9.29 3.53 -11.17
C ASN A 27 10.55 3.51 -10.30
N ILE A 28 10.45 4.01 -9.08
CA ILE A 28 11.61 4.20 -8.20
C ILE A 28 11.71 3.11 -7.12
N ASN A 29 12.93 2.80 -6.71
CA ASN A 29 13.24 1.87 -5.64
C ASN A 29 14.27 2.48 -4.68
N PHE A 30 13.91 2.54 -3.40
CA PHE A 30 14.78 3.03 -2.32
C PHE A 30 16.02 2.15 -2.09
N SER A 31 15.98 0.90 -2.55
CA SER A 31 17.13 -0.02 -2.57
C SER A 31 17.80 -0.20 -1.21
N GLY A 32 17.00 -0.21 -0.14
CA GLY A 32 17.45 -0.42 1.23
C GLY A 32 18.05 0.82 1.91
N LYS A 33 17.99 1.98 1.25
CA LYS A 33 18.62 3.21 1.75
C LYS A 33 17.73 3.95 2.74
N ALA A 34 18.31 4.37 3.85
CA ALA A 34 17.67 5.22 4.86
C ALA A 34 17.77 6.70 4.46
N ILE A 35 17.09 7.08 3.36
CA ILE A 35 17.11 8.43 2.79
C ILE A 35 15.74 9.09 2.81
N THR A 36 15.71 10.42 2.73
CA THR A 36 14.48 11.16 2.45
C THR A 36 14.40 11.50 0.97
N VAL A 37 13.35 11.06 0.28
CA VAL A 37 12.98 11.54 -1.04
C VAL A 37 11.80 12.48 -0.85
N THR A 38 11.97 13.75 -1.21
CA THR A 38 11.00 14.83 -0.96
C THR A 38 10.81 15.72 -2.18
N SER A 39 9.62 16.29 -2.37
CA SER A 39 9.47 17.48 -3.22
C SER A 39 10.13 18.71 -2.59
N THR A 40 10.22 19.81 -3.34
CA THR A 40 10.81 21.06 -2.87
C THR A 40 10.11 21.67 -1.66
N ASP A 41 8.81 21.40 -1.47
CA ASP A 41 8.03 21.78 -0.31
C ASP A 41 6.86 20.80 -0.12
N PRO A 42 7.00 19.80 0.77
CA PRO A 42 5.95 18.81 1.01
C PRO A 42 4.74 19.35 1.78
N ASN A 43 4.76 20.61 2.24
CA ASN A 43 3.63 21.23 2.94
C ASN A 43 2.80 22.13 2.02
N ASP A 44 3.30 22.49 0.83
CA ASP A 44 2.53 23.24 -0.16
C ASP A 44 1.78 22.26 -1.08
N PRO A 45 0.44 22.16 -1.00
CA PRO A 45 -0.33 21.24 -1.82
C PRO A 45 -0.17 21.49 -3.33
N ASN A 46 0.18 22.70 -3.76
CA ASN A 46 0.47 22.98 -5.17
C ASN A 46 1.78 22.34 -5.62
N VAL A 47 2.80 22.35 -4.75
CA VAL A 47 4.08 21.68 -5.01
C VAL A 47 3.89 20.18 -5.05
N VAL A 48 3.12 19.62 -4.10
CA VAL A 48 2.79 18.18 -4.07
C VAL A 48 2.02 17.76 -5.33
N ALA A 49 1.03 18.54 -5.76
CA ALA A 49 0.23 18.27 -6.96
C ALA A 49 1.05 18.35 -8.26
N LEU A 50 2.08 19.19 -8.30
CA LEU A 50 2.93 19.37 -9.49
C LEU A 50 4.20 18.51 -9.49
N THR A 51 4.54 17.87 -8.38
CA THR A 51 5.69 16.94 -8.29
C THR A 51 5.18 15.51 -8.42
N ILE A 52 5.08 15.02 -9.65
CA ILE A 52 4.37 13.78 -9.98
C ILE A 52 5.39 12.68 -10.28
N ILE A 53 5.26 11.53 -9.63
CA ILE A 53 5.90 10.27 -10.04
C ILE A 53 4.82 9.43 -10.74
N ASP A 54 5.01 9.21 -12.03
CA ASP A 54 4.07 8.51 -12.91
C ASP A 54 4.65 7.17 -13.35
N GLY A 55 4.12 6.07 -12.81
CA GLY A 55 4.61 4.71 -13.05
C GLY A 55 3.97 3.99 -14.24
N ASN A 56 3.34 4.72 -15.17
CA ASN A 56 2.59 4.14 -16.30
C ASN A 56 3.46 3.55 -17.43
N GLU A 57 4.77 3.81 -17.43
CA GLU A 57 5.72 3.33 -18.45
C GLU A 57 6.87 2.53 -17.78
N PRO A 58 6.56 1.42 -17.09
CA PRO A 58 7.57 0.65 -16.39
C PRO A 58 8.55 -0.01 -17.35
N ALA A 59 9.83 -0.02 -16.99
CA ALA A 59 10.87 -0.70 -17.76
C ALA A 59 10.64 -2.22 -17.85
N ASP A 60 10.01 -2.81 -16.82
CA ASP A 60 9.55 -4.19 -16.79
C ASP A 60 8.11 -4.23 -16.25
N ALA A 61 7.19 -4.79 -17.04
CA ALA A 61 5.77 -4.92 -16.69
C ALA A 61 5.52 -5.84 -15.48
N ASN A 62 6.53 -6.60 -15.02
CA ASN A 62 6.44 -7.37 -13.79
C ASN A 62 6.68 -6.54 -12.52
N PHE A 63 7.33 -5.38 -12.66
CA PHE A 63 7.71 -4.48 -11.57
C PHE A 63 7.13 -3.09 -11.82
N SER A 64 5.81 -2.96 -11.69
CA SER A 64 5.07 -1.77 -12.11
C SER A 64 4.40 -1.00 -10.97
N SER A 65 4.89 -1.20 -9.74
CA SER A 65 4.61 -0.29 -8.62
C SER A 65 5.33 1.04 -8.85
N VAL A 66 4.72 2.19 -8.56
CA VAL A 66 5.39 3.50 -8.77
C VAL A 66 6.59 3.66 -7.84
N VAL A 67 6.43 3.28 -6.57
CA VAL A 67 7.49 3.34 -5.56
C VAL A 67 7.65 1.98 -4.88
N THR A 68 8.89 1.55 -4.71
CA THR A 68 9.24 0.25 -4.11
C THR A 68 10.14 0.42 -2.90
N PHE A 69 9.78 -0.28 -1.82
CA PHE A 69 10.60 -0.56 -0.64
C PHE A 69 10.66 -2.08 -0.46
N ASN A 70 11.84 -2.68 -0.64
CA ASN A 70 11.94 -4.13 -0.74
C ASN A 70 13.25 -4.74 -0.23
N SER A 71 14.05 -3.95 0.47
CA SER A 71 15.41 -4.31 0.88
C SER A 71 15.65 -4.05 2.36
N GLY A 72 14.57 -3.99 3.16
CA GLY A 72 14.64 -3.80 4.62
C GLY A 72 14.72 -2.34 5.04
N GLU A 73 14.14 -1.44 4.25
CA GLU A 73 14.02 -0.01 4.57
C GLU A 73 13.29 0.19 5.91
N ASP A 74 13.82 1.06 6.78
CA ASP A 74 13.21 1.40 8.06
C ASP A 74 12.42 2.73 7.96
N ASN A 75 11.91 3.23 9.09
CA ASN A 75 11.17 4.49 9.11
C ASN A 75 12.01 5.74 8.74
N ASN A 76 13.34 5.63 8.59
CA ASN A 76 14.20 6.70 8.08
C ASN A 76 14.24 6.74 6.54
N SER A 77 13.73 5.71 5.86
CA SER A 77 13.39 5.76 4.44
C SER A 77 12.06 6.49 4.28
N VAL A 78 12.13 7.77 3.91
CA VAL A 78 10.98 8.69 3.89
C VAL A 78 10.62 9.06 2.46
N LEU A 79 9.35 8.87 2.10
CA LEU A 79 8.75 9.40 0.87
C LEU A 79 7.74 10.49 1.22
N THR A 80 7.99 11.72 0.77
CA THR A 80 7.10 12.85 1.11
C THR A 80 6.89 13.88 0.03
N GLY A 81 5.67 14.39 -0.09
CA GLY A 81 5.37 15.54 -0.93
C GLY A 81 5.18 15.26 -2.42
N PHE A 82 4.75 14.05 -2.81
CA PHE A 82 4.55 13.67 -4.21
C PHE A 82 3.10 13.37 -4.57
N THR A 83 2.76 13.57 -5.83
CA THR A 83 1.65 12.85 -6.46
C THR A 83 2.16 11.54 -7.04
N ILE A 84 1.57 10.41 -6.63
CA ILE A 84 1.96 9.04 -7.02
C ILE A 84 0.81 8.42 -7.82
N THR A 85 1.05 8.13 -9.10
CA THR A 85 -0.01 7.75 -10.04
C THR A 85 0.43 6.76 -11.11
N GLY A 86 -0.55 6.11 -11.75
CA GLY A 86 -0.33 5.33 -12.97
C GLY A 86 0.31 3.97 -12.75
N GLY A 87 0.56 3.58 -11.50
CA GLY A 87 1.12 2.28 -11.17
C GLY A 87 0.11 1.15 -11.36
N THR A 88 0.62 0.00 -11.80
CA THR A 88 -0.18 -1.20 -12.08
C THR A 88 0.21 -2.40 -11.19
N GLY A 89 1.11 -2.19 -10.23
CA GLY A 89 1.54 -3.17 -9.23
C GLY A 89 2.68 -4.08 -9.69
N THR A 90 3.33 -4.70 -8.71
CA THR A 90 4.47 -5.60 -8.88
C THR A 90 4.09 -7.03 -8.51
N TRP A 91 4.57 -8.01 -9.28
CA TRP A 91 4.40 -9.42 -8.94
C TRP A 91 5.24 -9.79 -7.72
N VAL A 92 4.59 -10.31 -6.68
CA VAL A 92 5.23 -10.80 -5.46
C VAL A 92 4.66 -12.15 -5.04
N LEU A 93 5.52 -13.03 -4.52
CA LEU A 93 5.10 -14.28 -3.90
C LEU A 93 4.58 -13.99 -2.49
N ILE A 94 3.29 -14.20 -2.29
CA ILE A 94 2.65 -14.00 -0.99
C ILE A 94 2.10 -15.32 -0.46
N SER A 95 2.27 -15.53 0.84
CA SER A 95 1.76 -16.72 1.51
C SER A 95 0.31 -16.47 1.92
N TRP A 96 -0.59 -17.22 1.31
CA TRP A 96 -1.99 -17.24 1.72
C TRP A 96 -2.15 -18.35 2.75
N GLU A 97 -2.63 -17.99 3.95
CA GLU A 97 -3.24 -18.89 4.94
C GLU A 97 -3.12 -20.40 4.60
N TYR A 98 -2.11 -21.07 5.14
CA TYR A 98 -1.94 -22.55 5.07
C TYR A 98 -1.99 -23.15 3.66
N LYS A 99 -1.84 -22.35 2.59
CA LYS A 99 -1.97 -22.76 1.17
C LYS A 99 -0.70 -22.54 0.35
N GLY A 100 0.43 -22.28 1.03
CA GLY A 100 1.71 -22.02 0.38
C GLY A 100 1.79 -20.64 -0.29
N GLN A 101 2.93 -20.38 -0.92
CA GLN A 101 3.21 -19.14 -1.63
C GLN A 101 2.57 -19.15 -3.01
N ASN A 102 1.93 -18.05 -3.37
CA ASN A 102 1.30 -17.85 -4.66
C ASN A 102 1.64 -16.45 -5.17
N TRP A 103 1.75 -16.30 -6.48
CA TRP A 103 1.94 -14.99 -7.09
C TRP A 103 0.71 -14.11 -6.90
N SER A 104 0.94 -12.83 -6.62
CA SER A 104 -0.08 -11.80 -6.67
C SER A 104 0.51 -10.47 -7.11
N ARG A 105 -0.28 -9.64 -7.79
CA ARG A 105 0.17 -8.33 -8.26
C ARG A 105 -0.21 -7.28 -7.23
N CYS A 106 0.77 -6.70 -6.56
CA CYS A 106 0.56 -5.89 -5.37
C CYS A 106 1.11 -4.47 -5.50
N GLY A 107 0.53 -3.52 -4.76
CA GLY A 107 1.08 -2.19 -4.51
C GLY A 107 1.12 -1.30 -5.74
N GLY A 108 -0.03 -0.88 -6.26
CA GLY A 108 -0.09 -0.06 -7.48
C GLY A 108 0.75 1.21 -7.34
N GLY A 109 0.42 2.05 -6.37
CA GLY A 109 1.21 3.25 -6.04
C GLY A 109 2.53 2.88 -5.35
N VAL A 110 2.44 2.27 -4.17
CA VAL A 110 3.60 1.92 -3.35
C VAL A 110 3.53 0.46 -2.92
N ILE A 111 4.67 -0.23 -2.99
CA ILE A 111 4.81 -1.57 -2.44
C ILE A 111 5.91 -1.61 -1.37
N CYS A 112 5.61 -2.23 -0.22
CA CYS A 112 6.52 -2.47 0.89
C CYS A 112 6.54 -3.97 1.19
N TYR A 113 7.68 -4.64 1.02
CA TYR A 113 7.85 -6.06 1.34
C TYR A 113 9.28 -6.36 1.79
N ASN A 114 9.59 -7.63 2.10
CA ASN A 114 10.91 -8.02 2.63
C ASN A 114 11.33 -7.23 3.87
N MET A 115 10.43 -7.15 4.87
CA MET A 115 10.69 -6.45 6.14
C MET A 115 10.89 -4.94 6.02
N SER A 116 10.33 -4.31 4.98
CA SER A 116 10.42 -2.87 4.79
C SER A 116 9.28 -2.15 5.51
N GLU A 117 9.61 -1.16 6.32
CA GLU A 117 8.70 -0.36 7.15
C GLU A 117 8.91 1.17 6.97
N PRO A 118 8.80 1.69 5.75
CA PRO A 118 9.10 3.09 5.46
C PRO A 118 8.12 4.08 6.10
N THR A 119 8.50 5.36 6.07
CA THR A 119 7.58 6.47 6.34
C THR A 119 7.07 7.06 5.03
N ILE A 120 5.76 7.00 4.81
CA ILE A 120 5.07 7.55 3.64
C ILE A 120 4.15 8.67 4.13
N THR A 121 4.44 9.92 3.76
CA THR A 121 3.71 11.06 4.31
C THR A 121 3.51 12.23 3.36
N ARG A 122 2.41 12.97 3.47
CA ARG A 122 2.14 14.17 2.64
C ARG A 122 2.16 13.90 1.14
N ASN A 123 1.71 12.73 0.72
CA ASN A 123 1.59 12.37 -0.68
C ASN A 123 0.12 12.38 -1.11
N ILE A 124 -0.09 12.62 -2.40
CA ILE A 124 -1.35 12.37 -3.10
C ILE A 124 -1.19 11.05 -3.85
N ILE A 125 -1.85 9.98 -3.41
CA ILE A 125 -1.78 8.65 -4.01
C ILE A 125 -3.08 8.41 -4.74
N SER A 126 -3.06 8.41 -6.07
CA SER A 126 -4.28 8.32 -6.86
C SER A 126 -4.14 7.62 -8.20
N ASN A 127 -5.24 7.11 -8.73
CA ASN A 127 -5.29 6.49 -10.06
C ASN A 127 -4.28 5.33 -10.22
N ASN A 128 -4.10 4.54 -9.15
CA ASN A 128 -3.26 3.36 -9.15
C ASN A 128 -4.12 2.10 -9.12
N ILE A 129 -3.66 1.04 -9.79
CA ILE A 129 -4.38 -0.21 -9.93
C ILE A 129 -3.46 -1.37 -9.51
N ALA A 130 -3.96 -2.33 -8.76
CA ALA A 130 -3.25 -3.57 -8.48
C ALA A 130 -4.23 -4.72 -8.23
N GLY A 131 -3.71 -5.95 -8.15
CA GLY A 131 -4.44 -7.08 -7.58
C GLY A 131 -4.73 -6.92 -6.09
N GLN A 132 -3.81 -6.25 -5.37
CA GLN A 132 -3.96 -5.89 -3.95
C GLN A 132 -3.23 -4.59 -3.63
N GLY A 133 -3.81 -3.78 -2.76
CA GLY A 133 -3.22 -2.50 -2.37
C GLY A 133 -3.08 -1.57 -3.57
N GLY A 134 -4.20 -1.09 -4.12
CA GLY A 134 -4.20 -0.19 -5.27
C GLY A 134 -3.31 1.02 -5.01
N GLY A 135 -3.48 1.68 -3.87
CA GLY A 135 -2.60 2.75 -3.41
C GLY A 135 -1.31 2.20 -2.79
N ILE A 136 -1.40 1.53 -1.64
CA ILE A 136 -0.27 0.98 -0.89
C ILE A 136 -0.53 -0.49 -0.58
N TYR A 137 0.49 -1.32 -0.78
CA TYR A 137 0.55 -2.68 -0.26
C TYR A 137 1.76 -2.85 0.66
N ALA A 138 1.52 -3.25 1.91
CA ALA A 138 2.55 -3.56 2.89
C ALA A 138 2.46 -5.01 3.36
N TYR A 139 3.57 -5.72 3.28
CA TYR A 139 3.66 -7.15 3.56
C TYR A 139 4.84 -7.44 4.49
N GLY A 140 4.54 -7.99 5.67
CA GLY A 140 5.56 -8.45 6.60
C GLY A 140 6.16 -9.79 6.17
N ASN A 141 6.73 -10.54 7.11
CA ASN A 141 7.35 -11.83 6.78
C ASN A 141 6.28 -12.96 6.73
N PRO A 142 6.31 -13.87 5.76
CA PRO A 142 5.60 -15.14 5.89
C PRO A 142 6.06 -15.93 7.10
N VAL A 143 5.16 -16.10 8.08
CA VAL A 143 5.26 -17.25 8.99
C VAL A 143 5.25 -18.50 8.13
N ASN A 144 6.05 -19.48 8.53
CA ASN A 144 5.90 -20.86 8.08
C ASN A 144 4.40 -21.21 8.06
N PRO A 145 3.81 -21.50 6.89
CA PRO A 145 2.40 -21.78 6.77
C PRO A 145 1.97 -22.98 7.63
N ASP A 146 2.88 -23.76 8.23
CA ASP A 146 2.55 -24.90 9.08
C ASP A 146 2.48 -24.58 10.60
N ASN A 147 2.77 -23.35 11.04
CA ASN A 147 2.70 -22.99 12.47
C ASN A 147 1.74 -21.81 12.75
N PRO A 148 0.54 -22.08 13.28
CA PRO A 148 -0.46 -21.04 13.61
C PRO A 148 -0.19 -20.29 14.92
N SER A 149 0.87 -20.63 15.67
CA SER A 149 1.25 -19.89 16.90
C SER A 149 2.10 -18.66 16.53
N ASN A 150 1.51 -17.48 16.73
CA ASN A 150 2.02 -16.15 16.39
C ASN A 150 3.44 -15.83 16.96
N PRO A 151 4.27 -14.95 16.35
CA PRO A 151 4.04 -14.21 15.09
C PRO A 151 5.20 -14.24 14.07
N PRO A 152 4.92 -13.81 12.83
CA PRO A 152 5.95 -13.34 11.90
C PRO A 152 6.70 -12.15 12.50
N VAL A 153 7.88 -11.80 12.02
CA VAL A 153 8.46 -10.50 12.39
C VAL A 153 7.51 -9.42 11.86
N HIS A 154 6.99 -8.60 12.77
CA HIS A 154 6.05 -7.54 12.41
C HIS A 154 6.79 -6.37 11.79
N ILE A 155 6.16 -5.74 10.80
CA ILE A 155 6.61 -4.46 10.24
C ILE A 155 5.68 -3.36 10.71
N ARG A 156 6.23 -2.15 10.89
CA ARG A 156 5.46 -0.98 11.33
C ARG A 156 5.70 0.23 10.43
N PRO A 157 5.30 0.17 9.13
CA PRO A 157 5.35 1.33 8.26
C PRO A 157 4.48 2.46 8.82
N VAL A 158 4.90 3.69 8.61
CA VAL A 158 4.15 4.89 9.03
C VAL A 158 3.53 5.53 7.80
N ILE A 159 2.21 5.52 7.74
CA ILE A 159 1.42 6.06 6.62
C ILE A 159 0.56 7.19 7.20
N LYS A 160 1.00 8.43 7.00
CA LYS A 160 0.32 9.57 7.61
C LYS A 160 0.22 10.82 6.77
N GLU A 161 -0.80 11.63 6.99
CA GLU A 161 -0.96 12.92 6.31
C GLU A 161 -1.02 12.77 4.78
N ASN A 162 -1.47 11.63 4.26
CA ASN A 162 -1.61 11.40 2.82
C ASN A 162 -3.08 11.50 2.36
N ILE A 163 -3.26 11.74 1.07
CA ILE A 163 -4.56 11.75 0.40
C ILE A 163 -4.62 10.56 -0.56
N PHE A 164 -5.66 9.74 -0.46
CA PHE A 164 -5.89 8.56 -1.30
C PHE A 164 -7.23 8.64 -2.02
N PHE A 165 -7.20 8.64 -3.37
CA PHE A 165 -8.44 8.55 -4.15
C PHE A 165 -8.28 7.85 -5.49
N GLU A 166 -9.37 7.25 -5.98
CA GLU A 166 -9.40 6.54 -7.28
C GLU A 166 -8.31 5.45 -7.37
N ASN A 167 -7.95 4.82 -6.24
CA ASN A 167 -7.07 3.66 -6.24
C ASN A 167 -7.89 2.38 -6.21
N HIS A 168 -7.58 1.45 -7.12
CA HIS A 168 -8.40 0.27 -7.37
C HIS A 168 -7.63 -1.03 -7.13
N ALA A 169 -8.16 -1.88 -6.26
CA ALA A 169 -7.76 -3.28 -6.17
C ALA A 169 -8.73 -4.16 -6.98
N VAL A 170 -8.24 -4.80 -8.04
CA VAL A 170 -9.06 -5.54 -9.02
C VAL A 170 -8.66 -7.02 -9.10
N GLN A 171 -9.56 -7.91 -9.52
CA GLN A 171 -9.21 -9.33 -9.73
C GLN A 171 -8.61 -9.58 -11.12
N ASP A 172 -9.20 -8.95 -12.13
CA ASP A 172 -8.76 -9.05 -13.51
C ASP A 172 -8.00 -7.78 -13.90
N HIS A 173 -6.68 -7.88 -13.79
CA HIS A 173 -5.76 -6.81 -14.13
C HIS A 173 -5.15 -7.01 -15.53
N GLY A 174 -5.44 -8.12 -16.23
CA GLY A 174 -4.97 -8.37 -17.59
C GLY A 174 -3.46 -8.62 -17.76
N PHE A 175 -2.72 -8.86 -16.66
CA PHE A 175 -1.28 -9.16 -16.70
C PHE A 175 -1.03 -10.66 -16.54
N THR A 176 -0.13 -11.22 -17.37
CA THR A 176 0.26 -12.62 -17.27
C THR A 176 1.16 -12.83 -16.04
N PRO A 177 0.92 -13.85 -15.21
CA PRO A 177 1.78 -14.17 -14.08
C PRO A 177 3.18 -14.63 -14.54
N PRO A 178 4.22 -14.50 -13.68
CA PRO A 178 5.59 -14.89 -14.04
C PRO A 178 5.75 -16.40 -14.33
N ASP A 179 4.93 -17.24 -13.69
CA ASP A 179 4.94 -18.70 -13.87
C ASP A 179 3.56 -19.34 -13.59
N THR A 180 3.52 -20.67 -13.44
CA THR A 180 2.30 -21.47 -13.25
C THR A 180 1.77 -21.51 -11.80
N ILE A 181 2.48 -20.94 -10.82
CA ILE A 181 2.08 -20.89 -9.39
C ILE A 181 1.21 -19.65 -9.13
N TYR A 182 0.26 -19.40 -10.03
CA TYR A 182 -0.73 -18.33 -9.93
C TYR A 182 -2.12 -18.93 -9.69
N PRO A 183 -2.84 -18.53 -8.62
CA PRO A 183 -4.11 -19.11 -8.24
C PRO A 183 -5.26 -18.53 -9.09
N GLN A 184 -5.14 -18.58 -10.41
CA GLN A 184 -6.12 -18.18 -11.42
C GLN A 184 -6.61 -16.72 -11.40
N PHE A 185 -6.76 -16.06 -10.24
CA PHE A 185 -7.18 -14.67 -10.06
C PHE A 185 -6.64 -14.06 -8.76
N ASP A 186 -6.25 -12.79 -8.82
CA ASP A 186 -6.01 -11.95 -7.65
C ASP A 186 -7.33 -11.69 -6.91
N ARG A 187 -7.24 -11.34 -5.62
CA ARG A 187 -8.45 -11.12 -4.81
C ARG A 187 -9.04 -9.73 -4.95
N GLY A 188 -8.29 -8.71 -5.34
CA GLY A 188 -8.80 -7.32 -5.34
C GLY A 188 -9.06 -6.84 -3.92
N ASP A 189 -8.00 -6.84 -3.09
CA ASP A 189 -8.05 -6.51 -1.66
C ASP A 189 -7.35 -5.17 -1.39
N GLY A 190 -7.99 -4.26 -0.65
CA GLY A 190 -7.40 -2.98 -0.21
C GLY A 190 -7.26 -1.97 -1.36
N GLY A 191 -8.31 -1.17 -1.60
CA GLY A 191 -8.29 -0.16 -2.67
C GLY A 191 -7.23 0.91 -2.41
N ALA A 192 -7.29 1.57 -1.25
CA ALA A 192 -6.27 2.54 -0.83
C ALA A 192 -5.07 1.86 -0.18
N ILE A 193 -5.29 1.11 0.91
CA ILE A 193 -4.21 0.54 1.73
C ILE A 193 -4.49 -0.93 2.05
N ALA A 194 -3.50 -1.78 1.84
CA ALA A 194 -3.52 -3.19 2.23
C ALA A 194 -2.31 -3.54 3.12
N GLY A 195 -2.57 -4.05 4.31
CA GLY A 195 -1.57 -4.61 5.23
C GLY A 195 -1.74 -6.11 5.41
N PHE A 196 -0.72 -6.89 5.06
CA PHE A 196 -0.74 -8.35 5.09
C PHE A 196 0.41 -8.90 5.94
N GLN A 197 0.13 -9.99 6.67
CA GLN A 197 1.10 -10.79 7.42
C GLN A 197 1.96 -9.99 8.42
N GLY A 198 1.44 -9.74 9.61
CA GLY A 198 2.18 -9.02 10.65
C GLY A 198 2.44 -7.55 10.30
N CYS A 199 1.54 -6.93 9.54
CA CYS A 199 1.63 -5.51 9.22
C CYS A 199 0.90 -4.69 10.31
N ASP A 200 1.67 -4.08 11.20
CA ASP A 200 1.17 -3.22 12.28
C ASP A 200 1.27 -1.74 11.91
N ALA A 201 0.92 -1.40 10.67
CA ALA A 201 1.05 -0.05 10.14
C ALA A 201 0.44 1.02 11.07
N VAL A 202 1.09 2.18 11.15
CA VAL A 202 0.51 3.38 11.75
C VAL A 202 -0.16 4.18 10.64
N ILE A 203 -1.49 4.11 10.58
CA ILE A 203 -2.32 4.80 9.58
C ILE A 203 -3.01 5.96 10.27
N LYS A 204 -2.47 7.17 10.11
CA LYS A 204 -2.92 8.34 10.86
C LYS A 204 -3.09 9.60 10.02
N ASP A 205 -4.11 10.41 10.29
CA ASP A 205 -4.26 11.73 9.68
C ASP A 205 -4.36 11.68 8.13
N ASN A 206 -4.93 10.61 7.56
CA ASN A 206 -5.08 10.48 6.11
C ASN A 206 -6.52 10.74 5.67
N ASP A 207 -6.65 11.28 4.45
CA ASP A 207 -7.91 11.39 3.73
C ASP A 207 -8.00 10.24 2.72
N ILE A 208 -8.96 9.33 2.90
CA ILE A 208 -9.11 8.10 2.12
C ILE A 208 -10.51 8.08 1.52
N PHE A 209 -10.64 8.44 0.25
CA PHE A 209 -11.95 8.53 -0.38
C PHE A 209 -12.04 8.01 -1.81
N THR A 210 -13.21 7.50 -2.19
CA THR A 210 -13.48 7.03 -3.57
C THR A 210 -12.45 5.99 -4.04
N ASN A 211 -12.02 5.10 -3.15
CA ASN A 211 -11.19 3.95 -3.51
C ASN A 211 -12.06 2.71 -3.66
N TYR A 212 -11.64 1.80 -4.54
CA TYR A 212 -12.39 0.59 -4.87
C TYR A 212 -11.56 -0.66 -4.59
N ALA A 213 -12.16 -1.63 -3.91
CA ALA A 213 -11.61 -2.99 -3.83
C ALA A 213 -12.65 -3.96 -4.36
N TYR A 214 -12.25 -4.89 -5.22
CA TYR A 214 -13.19 -5.88 -5.73
C TYR A 214 -13.80 -6.70 -4.59
N ASN A 215 -13.00 -7.25 -3.67
CA ASN A 215 -13.53 -8.10 -2.59
C ASN A 215 -13.58 -7.42 -1.23
N TYR A 216 -12.45 -6.96 -0.69
CA TYR A 216 -12.35 -6.60 0.72
C TYR A 216 -11.65 -5.27 0.95
N GLY A 217 -12.22 -4.41 1.81
CA GLY A 217 -11.56 -3.19 2.29
C GLY A 217 -11.38 -2.15 1.18
N GLY A 218 -12.43 -1.43 0.80
CA GLY A 218 -12.35 -0.40 -0.25
C GLY A 218 -11.33 0.67 0.12
N GLY A 219 -11.39 1.17 1.35
CA GLY A 219 -10.34 2.01 1.94
C GLY A 219 -9.16 1.17 2.43
N ILE A 220 -9.33 0.53 3.59
CA ILE A 220 -8.25 -0.17 4.31
C ILE A 220 -8.55 -1.66 4.44
N ARG A 221 -7.55 -2.49 4.16
CA ARG A 221 -7.58 -3.94 4.33
C ARG A 221 -6.46 -4.42 5.24
N LEU A 222 -6.78 -5.18 6.29
CA LEU A 222 -5.80 -5.80 7.19
C LEU A 222 -5.96 -7.31 7.30
N ARG A 223 -4.90 -8.08 7.05
CA ARG A 223 -5.00 -9.54 6.97
C ARG A 223 -3.88 -10.24 7.72
N GLN A 224 -4.20 -11.35 8.40
CA GLN A 224 -3.23 -12.28 9.01
C GLN A 224 -2.31 -11.57 10.01
N TRP A 225 -2.74 -11.48 11.27
CA TRP A 225 -1.96 -10.89 12.37
C TRP A 225 -1.53 -9.43 12.16
N SER A 226 -2.18 -8.73 11.24
CA SER A 226 -1.91 -7.32 10.95
C SER A 226 -2.73 -6.44 11.89
N ASN A 227 -2.07 -5.77 12.84
CA ASN A 227 -2.70 -5.05 13.96
C ASN A 227 -2.43 -3.55 13.86
N ALA A 228 -2.80 -2.95 12.73
CA ALA A 228 -2.57 -1.54 12.49
C ALA A 228 -3.26 -0.63 13.53
N LEU A 229 -2.61 0.50 13.82
CA LEU A 229 -3.26 1.65 14.45
C LEU A 229 -3.91 2.48 13.33
N ILE A 230 -5.22 2.63 13.38
CA ILE A 230 -6.00 3.45 12.46
C ILE A 230 -6.60 4.59 13.29
N GLU A 231 -6.00 5.77 13.21
CA GLU A 231 -6.34 6.91 14.06
C GLU A 231 -6.54 8.21 13.28
N ASN A 232 -7.58 8.98 13.59
CA ASN A 232 -7.79 10.31 13.01
C ASN A 232 -7.77 10.36 11.47
N ASN A 233 -8.34 9.36 10.80
CA ASN A 233 -8.48 9.35 9.35
C ASN A 233 -9.91 9.71 8.93
N GLU A 234 -10.04 10.34 7.76
CA GLU A 234 -11.31 10.53 7.07
C GLU A 234 -11.46 9.46 5.98
N ILE A 235 -12.31 8.45 6.21
CA ILE A 235 -12.50 7.32 5.31
C ILE A 235 -13.91 7.38 4.72
N ILE A 236 -14.02 7.91 3.50
CA ILE A 236 -15.32 8.31 2.93
C ILE A 236 -15.56 7.73 1.53
N ASP A 237 -16.78 7.30 1.22
CA ASP A 237 -17.18 6.94 -0.15
C ASP A 237 -16.30 5.85 -0.80
N ASN A 238 -15.70 4.97 0.01
CA ASN A 238 -14.96 3.82 -0.50
C ASN A 238 -15.91 2.64 -0.76
N ASN A 239 -15.58 1.81 -1.75
CA ASN A 239 -16.46 0.76 -2.23
C ASN A 239 -15.76 -0.62 -2.23
N SER A 240 -16.45 -1.65 -1.73
CA SER A 240 -16.03 -3.03 -1.90
C SER A 240 -17.18 -4.03 -1.86
N ILE A 241 -16.93 -5.33 -2.10
CA ILE A 241 -17.95 -6.35 -1.82
C ILE A 241 -18.14 -6.53 -0.31
N LEU A 242 -17.08 -6.51 0.52
CA LEU A 242 -17.13 -6.65 1.99
C LEU A 242 -16.22 -5.63 2.69
N GLY A 243 -16.80 -4.80 3.57
CA GLY A 243 -16.07 -3.75 4.30
C GLY A 243 -15.67 -2.61 3.36
N GLY A 244 -16.60 -1.70 3.10
CA GLY A 244 -16.36 -0.56 2.20
C GLY A 244 -15.23 0.33 2.71
N ALA A 245 -15.27 0.70 4.00
CA ALA A 245 -14.25 1.52 4.63
C ALA A 245 -13.06 0.68 5.10
N ILE A 246 -13.28 -0.21 6.07
CA ILE A 246 -12.23 -1.00 6.72
C ILE A 246 -12.65 -2.46 6.77
N HIS A 247 -11.75 -3.34 6.34
CA HIS A 247 -11.93 -4.79 6.48
C HIS A 247 -10.71 -5.45 7.12
N ALA A 248 -10.90 -6.10 8.28
CA ALA A 248 -9.86 -6.86 8.96
C ALA A 248 -10.24 -8.35 9.10
N SER A 249 -9.28 -9.25 8.90
CA SER A 249 -9.54 -10.69 9.06
C SER A 249 -8.31 -11.55 9.33
N TYR A 250 -8.56 -12.75 9.87
CA TYR A 250 -7.56 -13.77 10.20
C TYR A 250 -6.66 -13.34 11.36
N THR A 251 -7.22 -13.33 12.57
CA THR A 251 -6.49 -13.03 13.81
C THR A 251 -5.84 -11.65 13.78
N CYS A 252 -6.55 -10.66 13.23
CA CYS A 252 -6.16 -9.26 13.33
C CYS A 252 -6.72 -8.66 14.62
N SER A 253 -6.01 -7.67 15.17
CA SER A 253 -6.43 -6.89 16.32
C SER A 253 -6.12 -5.40 16.15
N PRO A 254 -6.64 -4.73 15.09
CA PRO A 254 -6.36 -3.32 14.86
C PRO A 254 -6.96 -2.43 15.94
N VAL A 255 -6.30 -1.31 16.22
CA VAL A 255 -6.86 -0.25 17.07
C VAL A 255 -7.48 0.80 16.16
N ILE A 256 -8.80 0.98 16.25
CA ILE A 256 -9.56 1.90 15.39
C ILE A 256 -10.20 3.00 16.25
N THR A 257 -9.65 4.20 16.20
CA THR A 257 -10.02 5.31 17.10
C THR A 257 -10.07 6.64 16.37
N GLU A 258 -10.98 7.53 16.76
CA GLU A 258 -11.02 8.91 16.25
C GLU A 258 -11.16 9.06 14.72
N ASN A 259 -11.65 8.03 14.01
CA ASN A 259 -11.85 8.10 12.55
C ASN A 259 -13.25 8.58 12.18
N ILE A 260 -13.34 9.34 11.09
CA ILE A 260 -14.60 9.64 10.41
C ILE A 260 -14.82 8.56 9.35
N ILE A 261 -15.90 7.79 9.47
CA ILE A 261 -16.26 6.74 8.51
C ILE A 261 -17.66 7.01 7.99
N ALA A 262 -17.77 7.48 6.74
CA ALA A 262 -19.04 7.91 6.16
C ALA A 262 -19.19 7.49 4.70
N LEU A 263 -20.43 7.24 4.26
CA LEU A 263 -20.79 7.00 2.84
C LEU A 263 -20.11 5.81 2.14
N ASN A 264 -19.32 5.01 2.87
CA ASN A 264 -18.69 3.82 2.33
C ASN A 264 -19.74 2.73 2.03
N THR A 265 -19.58 2.06 0.89
CA THR A 265 -20.57 1.11 0.36
C THR A 265 -19.99 -0.30 0.29
N SER A 266 -20.75 -1.27 0.81
CA SER A 266 -20.50 -2.70 0.61
C SER A 266 -21.58 -3.26 -0.32
N ARG A 267 -21.19 -3.95 -1.40
CA ARG A 267 -22.13 -4.53 -2.38
C ARG A 267 -22.62 -5.94 -1.99
N GLY A 268 -21.95 -6.61 -1.05
CA GLY A 268 -22.31 -7.92 -0.51
C GLY A 268 -23.00 -7.85 0.85
N PHE A 269 -23.04 -8.98 1.58
CA PHE A 269 -23.59 -9.06 2.95
C PHE A 269 -22.73 -8.36 4.04
N GLY A 270 -21.78 -7.53 3.65
CA GLY A 270 -20.84 -6.86 4.55
C GLY A 270 -21.35 -5.49 5.01
N ALA A 271 -20.74 -4.98 6.08
CA ALA A 271 -20.96 -3.59 6.49
C ALA A 271 -20.22 -2.63 5.55
N GLY A 272 -20.85 -1.51 5.19
CA GLY A 272 -20.20 -0.43 4.44
C GLY A 272 -19.06 0.23 5.25
N GLY A 273 -19.19 0.30 6.58
CA GLY A 273 -18.17 0.84 7.48
C GLY A 273 -17.05 -0.16 7.79
N ILE A 274 -17.06 -0.72 9.00
CA ILE A 274 -16.03 -1.63 9.50
C ILE A 274 -16.54 -3.07 9.45
N SER A 275 -15.70 -3.99 8.98
CA SER A 275 -16.00 -5.41 8.88
C SER A 275 -14.86 -6.26 9.45
N LEU A 276 -15.16 -7.07 10.48
CA LEU A 276 -14.18 -7.92 11.19
C LEU A 276 -14.58 -9.40 11.08
N TYR A 277 -13.67 -10.27 10.65
CA TYR A 277 -13.93 -11.71 10.45
C TYR A 277 -12.80 -12.61 10.94
N TYR A 278 -13.09 -13.91 11.14
CA TYR A 278 -12.10 -14.95 11.44
C TYR A 278 -11.21 -14.64 12.65
N ASN A 279 -11.78 -14.71 13.86
CA ASN A 279 -11.10 -14.44 15.14
C ASN A 279 -10.41 -13.06 15.21
N THR A 280 -11.02 -12.06 14.56
CA THR A 280 -10.55 -10.68 14.57
C THR A 280 -11.42 -9.84 15.50
N SER A 281 -10.79 -8.97 16.28
CA SER A 281 -11.43 -8.00 17.18
C SER A 281 -10.81 -6.61 16.97
N ALA A 282 -11.53 -5.54 17.28
CA ALA A 282 -11.03 -4.16 17.23
C ALA A 282 -11.59 -3.36 18.40
#